data_AF-A0A7J0DZ90-F1
#
_entry.id   AF-A0A7J0DZ90-F1
#
_cell.length_a   1.000
_cell.length_b   1.000
_cell.length_c   1.000
_cell.angle_alpha   90.00
_cell.angle_beta   90.00
_cell.angle_gamma   90.00
#
_symmetry.space_group_name_H-M   'P 1'
#
loop_
_entity.id
_entity.type
_entity.pdbx_description
1 polymer ?
#
loop_
_entity_poly.entity_id
_entity_poly.type
_entity_poly.pdbx_seq_one_letter_code
_entity_poly.pdbx_strand_id
1 'polypeptide(L)'
;MADPNESQNQSDQESITPMFQFESSKEIQVQDDGRATATLETETEFSKDARAIRERVLKQAEEALKGKGKNPADEKLYKGIHGYTDYKAGFRREQKVSAEKAGGSHGPLRASAHIRVTARQPFVDPVVTKCKHYFCEHCALKHHAKNKKCFVCNKPTDGIFNTAHEIKKKIAADGK
;
A
#
# COMPACT_ATOMS: atom_id res chain seq x y z
N MET A 1 72.64 6.65 -6.08
CA MET A 1 73.00 6.10 -4.76
C MET A 1 71.73 5.50 -4.17
N ALA A 2 71.80 4.23 -3.79
CA ALA A 2 70.74 3.50 -3.10
C ALA A 2 70.94 3.69 -1.59
N ASP A 3 69.86 3.88 -0.83
CA ASP A 3 69.83 3.61 0.60
C ASP A 3 68.78 2.53 0.91
N PRO A 4 69.07 1.57 1.82
CA PRO A 4 68.29 0.36 1.99
C PRO A 4 67.51 0.31 3.34
N ASN A 5 66.52 -0.58 3.37
CA ASN A 5 66.11 -1.41 4.51
C ASN A 5 65.16 -0.84 5.60
N GLU A 6 63.87 -1.04 5.33
CA GLU A 6 62.91 -1.85 6.12
C GLU A 6 63.21 -2.13 7.60
N SER A 7 62.26 -1.76 8.47
CA SER A 7 62.06 -2.40 9.78
C SER A 7 60.57 -2.41 10.14
N GLN A 8 59.91 -3.49 9.72
CA GLN A 8 58.93 -4.29 10.45
C GLN A 8 57.68 -3.57 11.02
N ASN A 9 56.62 -3.67 10.22
CA ASN A 9 55.22 -3.68 10.62
C ASN A 9 54.99 -4.78 11.68
N GLN A 10 54.60 -4.40 12.90
CA GLN A 10 54.00 -5.33 13.86
C GLN A 10 52.52 -4.96 14.03
N SER A 11 51.72 -6.01 13.85
CA SER A 11 50.27 -6.07 13.82
C SER A 11 49.65 -5.86 15.20
N ASP A 12 48.77 -4.87 15.31
CA ASP A 12 47.72 -4.86 16.34
C ASP A 12 46.37 -4.99 15.63
N GLN A 13 45.89 -6.24 15.56
CA GLN A 13 44.54 -6.58 15.14
C GLN A 13 43.56 -6.15 16.25
N GLU A 14 43.17 -4.88 16.25
CA GLU A 14 42.05 -4.42 17.06
C GLU A 14 40.74 -4.83 16.36
N SER A 15 39.94 -5.61 17.09
CA SER A 15 38.63 -6.09 16.71
C SER A 15 37.78 -4.95 16.14
N ILE A 16 37.50 -5.01 14.84
CA ILE A 16 36.60 -4.09 14.16
C ILE A 16 35.18 -4.38 14.64
N THR A 17 34.78 -3.81 15.78
CA THR A 17 33.37 -3.47 15.98
C THR A 17 33.01 -2.57 14.80
N PRO A 18 31.96 -2.87 14.01
CA PRO A 18 31.54 -1.96 12.95
C PRO A 18 31.04 -0.68 13.61
N MET A 19 31.94 0.28 13.75
CA MET A 19 31.64 1.60 14.29
C MET A 19 30.85 2.31 13.19
N PHE A 20 29.55 2.42 13.39
CA PHE A 20 28.65 3.11 12.48
C PHE A 20 29.01 4.60 12.47
N GLN A 21 29.78 5.02 11.46
CA GLN A 21 30.11 6.42 11.22
C GLN A 21 29.03 7.00 10.31
N PHE A 22 28.40 8.09 10.75
CA PHE A 22 27.44 8.86 9.96
C PHE A 22 28.08 10.18 9.57
N GLU A 23 28.07 10.48 8.27
CA GLU A 23 28.51 11.76 7.74
C GLU A 23 27.44 12.81 8.07
N SER A 24 27.78 13.73 8.97
CA SER A 24 26.87 14.80 9.40
C SER A 24 26.63 15.82 8.30
N SER A 25 25.66 15.58 7.42
CA SER A 25 25.08 16.66 6.62
C SER A 25 24.30 17.61 7.54
N LYS A 26 24.45 18.93 7.34
CA LYS A 26 23.62 19.96 8.02
C LYS A 26 22.16 19.97 7.54
N GLU A 27 21.82 19.04 6.66
CA GLU A 27 20.48 18.88 6.12
C GLU A 27 19.61 18.09 7.09
N ILE A 28 18.43 18.62 7.36
CA ILE A 28 17.45 17.97 8.22
C ILE A 28 17.00 16.70 7.48
N GLN A 29 17.17 15.53 8.09
CA GLN A 29 16.74 14.22 7.56
C GLN A 29 15.20 14.04 7.54
N VAL A 30 14.45 15.11 7.27
CA VAL A 30 13.01 15.06 7.09
C VAL A 30 12.80 14.94 5.59
N GLN A 31 12.20 13.84 5.15
CA GLN A 31 11.76 13.72 3.76
C GLN A 31 10.88 14.93 3.44
N ASP A 32 11.19 15.63 2.36
CA ASP A 32 10.85 17.02 2.05
C ASP A 32 9.35 17.41 2.11
N ASP A 33 8.45 16.45 2.30
CA ASP A 33 7.00 16.64 2.35
C ASP A 33 6.30 15.89 3.52
N GLY A 34 7.05 15.30 4.46
CA GLY A 34 6.46 14.51 5.55
C GLY A 34 5.63 13.31 5.08
N ARG A 35 5.96 12.78 3.87
CA ARG A 35 5.23 11.68 3.20
C ARG A 35 3.81 12.06 2.75
N ALA A 36 3.53 13.33 2.53
CA ALA A 36 2.24 13.79 2.01
C ALA A 36 1.92 13.22 0.61
N THR A 37 2.92 13.00 -0.23
CA THR A 37 2.78 12.43 -1.58
C THR A 37 3.04 10.93 -1.66
N ALA A 38 3.16 10.25 -0.52
CA ALA A 38 3.48 8.83 -0.48
C ALA A 38 2.45 7.98 -1.22
N THR A 39 2.94 7.17 -2.15
CA THR A 39 2.12 6.21 -2.89
C THR A 39 2.02 4.88 -2.14
N LEU A 40 0.96 4.13 -2.40
CA LEU A 40 0.76 2.80 -1.84
C LEU A 40 1.61 1.78 -2.63
N GLU A 41 2.72 1.35 -2.03
CA GLU A 41 3.73 0.47 -2.64
C GLU A 41 3.44 -1.03 -2.41
N THR A 42 2.36 -1.39 -1.72
CA THR A 42 2.02 -2.80 -1.45
C THR A 42 1.54 -3.55 -2.68
N GLU A 43 1.09 -2.84 -3.71
CA GLU A 43 0.56 -3.40 -4.94
C GLU A 43 1.61 -3.46 -6.05
N THR A 44 1.31 -4.20 -7.12
CA THR A 44 2.17 -4.21 -8.31
C THR A 44 2.35 -2.80 -8.89
N GLU A 45 3.57 -2.46 -9.30
CA GLU A 45 3.89 -1.19 -9.96
C GLU A 45 2.90 -0.86 -11.10
N PHE A 46 2.57 0.42 -11.25
CA PHE A 46 1.57 0.91 -12.20
C PHE A 46 1.79 0.47 -13.65
N SER A 47 3.05 0.27 -14.08
CA SER A 47 3.39 -0.11 -15.45
C SER A 47 3.25 -1.62 -15.74
N LYS A 48 3.27 -2.43 -14.67
CA LYS A 48 3.26 -3.90 -14.69
C LYS A 48 1.93 -4.49 -14.21
N ASP A 49 1.01 -3.66 -13.76
CA ASP A 49 -0.29 -4.11 -13.28
C ASP A 49 -1.15 -4.73 -14.40
N ALA A 50 -2.12 -5.55 -14.00
CA ALA A 50 -2.98 -6.28 -14.94
C ALA A 50 -3.77 -5.32 -15.86
N ARG A 51 -4.08 -4.12 -15.37
CA ARG A 51 -4.77 -3.08 -16.15
C ARG A 51 -3.87 -2.48 -17.22
N ALA A 52 -2.62 -2.11 -16.92
CA ALA A 52 -1.68 -1.56 -17.91
C ALA A 52 -1.30 -2.59 -18.96
N ILE A 53 -1.12 -3.86 -18.57
CA ILE A 53 -0.90 -4.96 -19.52
C ILE A 53 -2.08 -5.06 -20.48
N ARG A 54 -3.30 -5.02 -19.96
CA ARG A 54 -4.52 -5.09 -20.78
C ARG A 54 -4.65 -3.89 -21.72
N GLU A 55 -4.44 -2.68 -21.22
CA GLU A 55 -4.46 -1.45 -22.05
C GLU A 55 -3.42 -1.53 -23.17
N ARG A 56 -2.23 -2.07 -22.90
CA ARG A 56 -1.19 -2.30 -23.92
C ARG A 56 -1.63 -3.31 -25.00
N VAL A 57 -2.23 -4.42 -24.58
CA VAL A 57 -2.75 -5.46 -25.49
C VAL A 57 -3.88 -4.92 -26.37
N LEU A 58 -4.78 -4.12 -25.79
CA LEU A 58 -5.88 -3.50 -26.53
C LEU A 58 -5.36 -2.52 -27.59
N LYS A 59 -4.37 -1.69 -27.25
CA LYS A 59 -3.72 -0.79 -28.21
C LYS A 59 -3.09 -1.55 -29.39
N GLN A 60 -2.35 -2.62 -29.11
CA GLN A 60 -1.76 -3.47 -30.15
C GLN A 60 -2.84 -4.12 -31.04
N ALA A 61 -3.96 -4.55 -30.46
CA ALA A 61 -5.06 -5.12 -31.21
C ALA A 61 -5.75 -4.08 -32.10
N GLU A 62 -5.94 -2.84 -31.63
CA GLU A 62 -6.47 -1.75 -32.46
C GLU A 62 -5.54 -1.40 -33.62
N GLU A 63 -4.24 -1.32 -33.37
CA GLU A 63 -3.24 -1.07 -34.42
C GLU A 63 -3.25 -2.17 -35.47
N ALA A 64 -3.35 -3.44 -35.05
CA ALA A 64 -3.44 -4.59 -35.94
C ALA A 64 -4.73 -4.60 -36.80
N LEU A 65 -5.83 -4.02 -36.30
CA LEU A 65 -7.07 -3.86 -37.06
C LEU A 65 -7.03 -2.66 -38.02
N LYS A 66 -6.30 -1.59 -37.67
CA LYS A 66 -6.15 -0.38 -38.50
C LYS A 66 -5.12 -0.57 -39.63
N GLY A 67 -4.12 -1.43 -39.44
CA GLY A 67 -3.08 -1.72 -40.44
C GLY A 67 -3.61 -2.50 -41.64
N LYS A 68 -3.72 -1.86 -42.81
CA LYS A 68 -3.91 -2.54 -44.09
C LYS A 68 -2.63 -3.31 -44.45
N GLY A 69 -2.70 -4.63 -44.41
CA GLY A 69 -1.65 -5.54 -44.90
C GLY A 69 -0.64 -5.94 -43.83
N LYS A 70 -0.68 -7.21 -43.40
CA LYS A 70 0.40 -7.79 -42.61
C LYS A 70 1.61 -7.98 -43.53
N ASN A 71 2.78 -7.45 -43.15
CA ASN A 71 4.02 -7.85 -43.79
C ASN A 71 4.25 -9.36 -43.51
N PRO A 72 4.71 -10.16 -44.49
CA PRO A 72 4.88 -11.61 -44.31
C PRO A 72 5.93 -11.98 -43.25
N ALA A 73 6.82 -11.04 -42.88
CA ALA A 73 7.79 -11.23 -41.80
C ALA A 73 7.17 -11.16 -40.39
N ASP A 74 6.08 -10.42 -40.21
CA ASP A 74 5.40 -10.24 -38.92
C ASP A 74 4.44 -11.38 -38.56
N GLU A 75 4.22 -12.32 -39.49
CA GLU A 75 3.24 -13.40 -39.34
C GLU A 75 3.71 -14.48 -38.35
N LYS A 76 5.02 -14.71 -38.25
CA LYS A 76 5.62 -15.73 -37.35
C LYS A 76 6.19 -15.13 -36.05
N LEU A 77 6.09 -13.81 -35.87
CA LEU A 77 6.61 -13.14 -34.68
C LEU A 77 5.62 -13.28 -33.53
N TYR A 78 6.04 -13.96 -32.45
CA TYR A 78 5.20 -14.12 -31.26
C TYR A 78 5.01 -12.79 -30.53
N LYS A 79 3.75 -12.35 -30.41
CA LYS A 79 3.36 -11.07 -29.77
C LYS A 79 2.92 -11.21 -28.31
N GLY A 80 3.24 -12.34 -27.68
CA GLY A 80 2.84 -12.65 -26.30
C GLY A 80 1.53 -13.43 -26.20
N ILE A 81 1.25 -13.96 -25.00
CA ILE A 81 0.10 -14.84 -24.71
C ILE A 81 -1.24 -14.16 -25.04
N HIS A 82 -1.29 -12.83 -24.94
CA HIS A 82 -2.50 -12.06 -25.19
C HIS A 82 -2.50 -11.35 -26.57
N GLY A 83 -1.46 -11.55 -27.39
CA GLY A 83 -1.27 -10.89 -28.68
C GLY A 83 -1.97 -11.56 -29.86
N TYR A 84 -2.94 -12.46 -29.62
CA TYR A 84 -3.72 -13.09 -30.68
C TYR A 84 -4.62 -12.07 -31.39
N THR A 85 -4.77 -12.20 -32.71
CA THR A 85 -5.59 -11.29 -33.51
C THR A 85 -7.08 -11.54 -33.29
N ASP A 86 -7.77 -10.56 -32.72
CA ASP A 86 -9.23 -10.58 -32.59
C ASP A 86 -9.88 -10.19 -33.93
N TYR A 87 -10.32 -11.18 -34.69
CA TYR A 87 -11.03 -10.96 -35.95
C TYR A 87 -12.47 -10.45 -35.76
N LYS A 88 -13.02 -10.53 -34.54
CA LYS A 88 -14.35 -10.01 -34.21
C LYS A 88 -14.23 -8.59 -33.67
N ALA A 89 -14.32 -7.61 -34.57
CA ALA A 89 -14.29 -6.20 -34.22
C ALA A 89 -15.32 -5.90 -33.11
N GLY A 90 -14.82 -5.50 -31.94
CA GLY A 90 -15.68 -5.04 -30.84
C GLY A 90 -15.95 -6.02 -29.69
N PHE A 91 -15.35 -7.21 -29.68
CA PHE A 91 -15.45 -8.13 -28.53
C PHE A 91 -14.65 -7.62 -27.32
N ARG A 92 -13.40 -7.18 -27.54
CA ARG A 92 -12.52 -6.60 -26.52
C ARG A 92 -12.37 -5.09 -26.72
N ARG A 93 -13.43 -4.30 -26.48
CA ARG A 93 -13.36 -2.82 -26.56
C ARG A 93 -13.38 -2.17 -25.18
N GLU A 94 -12.70 -1.03 -25.08
CA GLU A 94 -12.64 -0.18 -23.89
C GLU A 94 -14.03 0.28 -23.42
N GLN A 95 -14.99 0.48 -24.34
CA GLN A 95 -16.34 0.95 -23.98
C GLN A 95 -17.28 -0.11 -23.38
N LYS A 96 -16.98 -1.42 -23.47
CA LYS A 96 -17.74 -2.44 -22.71
C LYS A 96 -17.32 -2.49 -21.23
N VAL A 97 -16.15 -1.95 -20.89
CA VAL A 97 -15.59 -1.93 -19.53
C VAL A 97 -16.42 -1.08 -18.57
N SER A 98 -17.00 0.02 -19.07
CA SER A 98 -17.84 0.89 -18.25
C SER A 98 -19.28 0.38 -18.08
N ALA A 99 -19.76 -0.48 -18.98
CA ALA A 99 -21.12 -1.03 -18.93
C ALA A 99 -21.22 -2.32 -18.08
N GLU A 100 -20.15 -3.12 -18.01
CA GLU A 100 -20.07 -4.37 -17.22
C GLU A 100 -19.51 -4.15 -15.81
N LYS A 101 -19.80 -3.01 -15.15
CA LYS A 101 -19.31 -2.71 -13.79
C LYS A 101 -19.69 -3.75 -12.71
N ALA A 102 -20.56 -4.72 -13.03
CA ALA A 102 -20.96 -5.81 -12.15
C ALA A 102 -20.49 -7.21 -12.62
N GLY A 103 -19.79 -7.33 -13.75
CA GLY A 103 -19.64 -8.61 -14.45
C GLY A 103 -18.20 -9.03 -14.75
N GLY A 104 -17.37 -9.23 -13.72
CA GLY A 104 -16.32 -10.27 -13.63
C GLY A 104 -15.30 -10.52 -14.78
N SER A 105 -15.28 -9.75 -15.86
CA SER A 105 -14.43 -9.99 -17.04
C SER A 105 -13.13 -9.20 -17.01
N HIS A 106 -12.88 -8.48 -15.92
CA HIS A 106 -11.69 -7.68 -15.73
C HIS A 106 -10.91 -8.35 -14.61
N GLY A 107 -9.66 -8.72 -14.92
CA GLY A 107 -8.74 -9.28 -13.94
C GLY A 107 -8.48 -8.31 -12.77
N PRO A 108 -7.41 -8.53 -12.00
CA PRO A 108 -7.12 -7.72 -10.82
C PRO A 108 -7.24 -6.21 -11.09
N LEU A 109 -8.08 -5.54 -10.30
CA LEU A 109 -8.31 -4.10 -10.42
C LEU A 109 -7.19 -3.32 -9.75
N ARG A 110 -6.85 -2.17 -10.35
CA ARG A 110 -5.87 -1.24 -9.78
C ARG A 110 -6.45 -0.56 -8.54
N ALA A 111 -5.77 -0.71 -7.39
CA ALA A 111 -6.10 0.02 -6.17
C ALA A 111 -5.76 1.52 -6.29
N SER A 112 -6.37 2.35 -5.45
CA SER A 112 -6.08 3.79 -5.39
C SER A 112 -4.67 4.05 -4.83
N ALA A 113 -3.84 4.79 -5.56
CA ALA A 113 -2.44 5.05 -5.19
C ALA A 113 -2.25 5.95 -3.95
N HIS A 114 -3.20 6.84 -3.67
CA HIS A 114 -3.06 7.90 -2.66
C HIS A 114 -4.01 7.75 -1.46
N ILE A 115 -4.70 6.62 -1.35
CA ILE A 115 -5.62 6.35 -0.24
C ILE A 115 -5.05 5.23 0.60
N ARG A 116 -4.87 5.49 1.89
CA ARG A 116 -4.55 4.45 2.88
C ARG A 116 -5.84 3.97 3.50
N VAL A 117 -6.04 2.65 3.49
CA VAL A 117 -7.19 2.05 4.18
C VAL A 117 -7.00 2.21 5.68
N THR A 118 -7.99 2.80 6.35
CA THR A 118 -8.01 2.87 7.81
C THR A 118 -8.37 1.50 8.37
N ALA A 119 -7.42 0.83 9.01
CA ALA A 119 -7.70 -0.37 9.80
C ALA A 119 -8.47 0.05 11.06
N ARG A 120 -9.69 -0.46 11.23
CA ARG A 120 -10.37 -0.42 12.53
C ARG A 120 -9.67 -1.44 13.43
N GLN A 121 -8.90 -0.94 14.39
CA GLN A 121 -8.25 -1.78 15.38
C GLN A 121 -9.33 -2.48 16.23
N PRO A 122 -9.11 -3.74 16.64
CA PRO A 122 -9.98 -4.42 17.58
C PRO A 122 -10.05 -3.64 18.89
N PHE A 123 -11.17 -3.78 19.62
CA PHE A 123 -11.30 -3.12 20.91
C PHE A 123 -10.33 -3.74 21.93
N VAL A 124 -9.24 -3.03 22.22
CA VAL A 124 -8.34 -3.34 23.33
C VAL A 124 -8.93 -2.71 24.58
N ASP A 125 -9.33 -3.55 25.53
CA ASP A 125 -10.02 -3.17 26.77
C ASP A 125 -11.22 -2.25 26.55
N PRO A 126 -12.37 -2.80 26.10
CA PRO A 126 -13.55 -1.99 25.86
C PRO A 126 -14.12 -1.43 27.17
N VAL A 127 -14.41 -0.13 27.14
CA VAL A 127 -15.08 0.63 28.21
C VAL A 127 -16.40 1.19 27.73
N VAL A 128 -17.35 1.34 28.66
CA VAL A 128 -18.69 1.88 28.44
C VAL A 128 -18.89 3.18 29.22
N THR A 129 -19.44 4.17 28.54
CA THR A 129 -19.82 5.46 29.13
C THR A 129 -21.25 5.43 29.68
N LYS A 130 -21.63 6.42 30.50
CA LYS A 130 -23.02 6.58 31.00
C LYS A 130 -24.08 6.55 29.89
N CYS A 131 -23.72 7.01 28.70
CA CYS A 131 -24.62 7.04 27.53
C CYS A 131 -24.65 5.73 26.73
N LYS A 132 -24.09 4.63 27.26
CA LYS A 132 -24.02 3.30 26.62
C LYS A 132 -23.25 3.27 25.31
N HIS A 133 -22.29 4.18 25.12
CA HIS A 133 -21.33 4.11 24.02
C HIS A 133 -20.04 3.41 24.45
N TYR A 134 -19.52 2.58 23.55
CA TYR A 134 -18.35 1.72 23.75
C TYR A 134 -17.13 2.28 23.05
N PHE A 135 -15.99 2.28 23.74
CA PHE A 135 -14.71 2.76 23.23
C PHE A 135 -13.58 1.85 23.76
N CYS A 136 -12.39 1.88 23.15
CA CYS A 136 -11.20 1.35 23.81
C CYS A 136 -10.82 2.25 24.98
N GLU A 137 -10.27 1.70 26.07
CA GLU A 137 -9.83 2.45 27.25
C GLU A 137 -8.90 3.61 26.86
N HIS A 138 -7.85 3.32 26.09
CA HIS A 138 -6.87 4.30 25.67
C HIS A 138 -7.48 5.41 24.79
N CYS A 139 -8.47 5.06 23.96
CA CYS A 139 -9.18 6.02 23.10
C CYS A 139 -10.11 6.93 23.92
N ALA A 140 -10.81 6.36 24.90
CA ALA A 140 -11.71 7.11 25.78
C ALA A 140 -10.94 8.15 26.62
N LEU A 141 -9.81 7.75 27.20
CA LEU A 141 -8.97 8.63 28.01
C LEU A 141 -8.34 9.76 27.16
N LYS A 142 -7.79 9.43 25.98
CA LYS A 142 -7.25 10.44 25.04
C LYS A 142 -8.31 11.43 24.59
N HIS A 143 -9.53 10.96 24.32
CA HIS A 143 -10.63 11.83 23.93
C HIS A 143 -11.04 12.72 25.10
N HIS A 144 -11.22 12.17 26.30
CA HIS A 144 -11.63 12.91 27.49
C HIS A 144 -10.65 14.02 27.88
N ALA A 145 -9.35 13.78 27.69
CA ALA A 145 -8.31 14.78 27.95
C ALA A 145 -8.44 16.02 27.05
N LYS A 146 -8.93 15.86 25.81
CA LYS A 146 -9.16 16.97 24.87
C LYS A 146 -10.58 17.55 24.99
N ASN A 147 -11.57 16.67 25.05
CA ASN A 147 -12.99 16.99 25.05
C ASN A 147 -13.70 16.20 26.15
N LYS A 148 -14.29 16.90 27.12
CA LYS A 148 -15.03 16.32 28.26
C LYS A 148 -16.41 15.73 27.89
N LYS A 149 -16.70 15.60 26.60
CA LYS A 149 -17.98 15.13 26.04
C LYS A 149 -17.78 13.76 25.39
N CYS A 150 -18.86 12.99 25.28
CA CYS A 150 -18.87 11.73 24.56
C CYS A 150 -18.71 11.98 23.05
N PHE A 151 -17.87 11.19 22.38
CA PHE A 151 -17.62 11.31 20.94
C PHE A 151 -18.88 11.10 20.07
N VAL A 152 -19.82 10.27 20.52
CA VAL A 152 -21.00 9.89 19.72
C VAL A 152 -22.18 10.84 19.93
N CYS A 153 -22.54 11.15 21.18
CA CYS A 153 -23.75 11.94 21.49
C CYS A 153 -23.48 13.29 22.12
N ASN A 154 -22.22 13.71 22.27
CA ASN A 154 -21.81 14.99 22.84
C ASN A 154 -22.29 15.27 24.28
N LYS A 155 -22.85 14.27 24.98
CA LYS A 155 -23.21 14.37 26.40
C LYS A 155 -21.94 14.40 27.27
N PRO A 156 -21.92 15.11 28.41
CA PRO A 156 -20.77 15.10 29.30
C PRO A 156 -20.53 13.67 29.83
N THR A 157 -19.27 13.24 29.83
CA THR A 157 -18.88 11.89 30.30
C THR A 157 -18.56 11.86 31.80
N ASP A 158 -18.34 13.02 32.41
CA ASP A 158 -17.98 13.19 33.83
C ASP A 158 -16.78 12.34 34.29
N GLY A 159 -15.90 11.95 33.36
CA GLY A 159 -14.78 11.04 33.62
C GLY A 159 -15.18 9.61 33.98
N ILE A 160 -16.44 9.21 33.81
CA ILE A 160 -16.93 7.87 34.20
C ILE A 160 -16.88 6.92 33.01
N PHE A 161 -15.96 5.97 33.08
CA PHE A 161 -15.74 4.90 32.11
C PHE A 161 -15.73 3.56 32.83
N ASN A 162 -16.76 2.75 32.64
CA ASN A 162 -16.87 1.42 33.24
C ASN A 162 -16.34 0.36 32.29
N THR A 163 -15.92 -0.80 32.79
CA THR A 163 -15.52 -1.94 31.94
C THR A 163 -16.72 -2.54 31.20
N ALA A 164 -16.61 -2.69 29.88
CA ALA A 164 -17.67 -3.25 29.05
C ALA A 164 -17.61 -4.78 29.00
N HIS A 165 -18.11 -5.44 30.06
CA HIS A 165 -18.10 -6.91 30.17
C HIS A 165 -18.84 -7.63 29.04
N GLU A 166 -19.92 -7.04 28.51
CA GLU A 166 -20.71 -7.63 27.42
C GLU A 166 -19.90 -7.72 26.12
N ILE A 167 -19.14 -6.67 25.80
CA ILE A 167 -18.31 -6.61 24.59
C ILE A 167 -17.09 -7.53 24.74
N LYS A 168 -16.47 -7.60 25.93
CA LYS A 168 -15.39 -8.57 26.20
C LYS A 168 -15.86 -10.01 25.96
N LYS A 169 -17.08 -10.36 26.39
CA LYS A 169 -17.67 -11.70 26.15
C LYS A 169 -17.90 -11.97 24.67
N LYS A 170 -18.42 -11.00 23.90
CA LYS A 170 -18.63 -11.14 22.46
C LYS A 170 -17.32 -11.32 21.69
N ILE A 171 -16.32 -10.47 21.98
CA ILE A 171 -14.99 -10.59 21.38
C ILE A 171 -14.35 -11.97 21.68
N ALA A 172 -14.52 -12.49 22.90
CA ALA A 172 -14.02 -13.82 23.25
C ALA A 172 -14.79 -14.97 22.58
N ALA A 173 -16.05 -14.77 22.20
CA ALA A 173 -16.87 -15.75 21.48
C ALA A 173 -16.57 -15.75 19.98
N ASP A 174 -16.36 -14.56 19.39
CA ASP A 174 -16.06 -14.39 17.96
C ASP A 174 -14.61 -14.76 17.61
N GLY A 175 -13.71 -14.79 18.60
CA GLY A 175 -12.31 -15.21 18.45
C GLY A 175 -12.05 -16.72 18.57
N LYS A 176 -13.11 -17.55 18.52
CA LYS A 176 -13.04 -19.01 18.46
C LYS A 176 -13.40 -19.54 17.08
#